data_AF-X1VH39-F1
#
_entry.id   AF-X1VH39-F1
#
_cell.length_a   1.000
_cell.length_b   1.000
_cell.length_c   1.000
_cell.angle_alpha   90.00
_cell.angle_beta   90.00
_cell.angle_gamma   90.00
#
_symmetry.space_group_name_H-M   'P 1'
#
loop_
_entity.id
_entity.type
_entity.pdbx_description
1 polymer ?
#
loop_
_entity_poly.entity_id
_entity_poly.type
_entity_poly.pdbx_seq_one_letter_code
_entity_poly.pdbx_strand_id
1 'polypeptide(L)'
;HRFNKAQQGAFLPYVEKGDIILFGSTTENPSFEVIAALLSRTKVLVLNPLSEETLILIIKEALADKEQGLGRLKLKLEKQVLKMIIDYANGDARRALNTLEISANLAKDDKITTEEVKEALQKRILLYDKKGEEHFNLISALHKSLRNSDVDASLYWLARMIAAGEDPLYIVRRLVRFASEDIGLADPQALSIALNAKEAYDFIGSPEGELALAEAAIYLASAPKSNRAYVAFNR
;
A
#
# COMPACT_ATOMS: atom_id res chain seq x y z
N HIS A 1 7.80 -5.43 -12.29
CA HIS A 1 8.52 -5.00 -11.07
C HIS A 1 9.19 -6.16 -10.33
N ARG A 2 8.51 -7.27 -9.99
CA ARG A 2 9.17 -8.36 -9.22
C ARG A 2 10.26 -9.17 -9.96
N PHE A 3 10.29 -9.11 -11.29
CA PHE A 3 11.32 -9.76 -12.09
C PHE A 3 12.55 -8.87 -12.23
N ASN A 4 13.73 -9.47 -12.04
CA ASN A 4 14.99 -8.79 -12.30
C ASN A 4 15.19 -8.55 -13.82
N LYS A 5 16.18 -7.74 -14.18
CA LYS A 5 16.44 -7.36 -15.59
C LYS A 5 16.67 -8.56 -16.52
N ALA A 6 17.36 -9.60 -16.05
CA ALA A 6 17.63 -10.79 -16.84
C ALA A 6 16.35 -11.60 -17.11
N GLN A 7 15.51 -11.77 -16.08
CA GLN A 7 14.21 -12.43 -16.20
C GLN A 7 13.28 -11.67 -17.14
N GLN A 8 13.28 -10.34 -17.09
CA GLN A 8 12.52 -9.53 -18.04
C GLN A 8 13.06 -9.67 -19.47
N GLY A 9 14.38 -9.65 -19.63
CA GLY A 9 15.03 -9.79 -20.94
C GLY A 9 14.72 -11.13 -21.63
N ALA A 10 14.49 -12.18 -20.87
CA ALA A 10 14.14 -13.51 -21.40
C ALA A 10 12.87 -13.51 -22.27
N PHE A 11 11.95 -12.56 -22.08
CA PHE A 11 10.71 -12.47 -22.86
C PHE A 11 10.88 -11.80 -24.23
N LEU A 12 11.94 -11.00 -24.42
CA LEU A 12 12.13 -10.17 -25.62
C LEU A 12 12.07 -10.97 -26.93
N PRO A 13 12.80 -12.09 -27.09
CA PRO A 13 12.81 -12.81 -28.37
C PRO A 13 11.42 -13.32 -28.78
N TYR A 14 10.61 -13.72 -27.81
CA TYR A 14 9.27 -14.27 -28.04
C TYR A 14 8.25 -13.17 -28.34
N VAL A 15 8.39 -12.01 -27.69
CA VAL A 15 7.56 -10.82 -27.99
C VAL A 15 7.88 -10.30 -29.39
N GLU A 16 9.15 -10.24 -29.78
CA GLU A 16 9.59 -9.74 -31.09
C GLU A 16 9.18 -10.66 -32.25
N LYS A 17 9.20 -11.98 -32.04
CA LYS A 17 8.74 -12.96 -33.02
C LYS A 17 7.22 -13.04 -33.14
N GLY A 18 6.49 -12.50 -32.16
CA GLY A 18 5.04 -12.64 -32.06
C GLY A 18 4.58 -14.01 -31.55
N ASP A 19 5.48 -14.78 -30.93
CA ASP A 19 5.16 -16.08 -30.33
C ASP A 19 4.23 -15.92 -29.11
N ILE A 20 4.29 -14.75 -28.45
CA ILE A 20 3.46 -14.40 -27.29
C ILE A 20 2.93 -12.98 -27.37
N ILE A 21 1.75 -12.75 -26.77
CA ILE A 21 1.24 -11.42 -26.43
C ILE A 21 1.48 -11.20 -24.93
N LEU A 22 2.34 -10.24 -24.60
CA LEU A 22 2.72 -9.97 -23.21
C LEU A 22 1.78 -8.94 -22.55
N PHE A 23 1.04 -9.38 -21.52
CA PHE A 23 0.32 -8.49 -20.62
C PHE A 23 1.04 -8.41 -19.27
N GLY A 24 1.48 -7.21 -18.90
CA GLY A 24 2.11 -6.94 -17.61
C GLY A 24 1.23 -6.03 -16.75
N SER A 25 1.09 -6.36 -15.46
CA SER A 25 0.44 -5.50 -14.47
C SER A 25 1.42 -5.11 -13.38
N THR A 26 1.30 -3.87 -12.91
CA THR A 26 2.13 -3.34 -11.83
C THR A 26 1.42 -2.20 -11.11
N THR A 27 1.65 -2.09 -9.80
CA THR A 27 1.25 -0.93 -8.99
C THR A 27 2.34 0.15 -8.93
N GLU A 28 3.58 -0.23 -9.28
CA GLU A 28 4.74 0.65 -9.33
C GLU A 28 4.88 1.35 -10.68
N ASN A 29 5.62 2.46 -10.72
CA ASN A 29 5.88 3.19 -11.95
C ASN A 29 6.66 2.32 -12.96
N PRO A 30 6.08 1.98 -14.13
CA PRO A 30 6.68 1.08 -15.10
C PRO A 30 8.05 1.54 -15.61
N SER A 31 8.29 2.85 -15.70
CA SER A 31 9.53 3.42 -16.23
C SER A 31 10.77 3.10 -15.37
N PHE A 32 10.57 2.79 -14.09
CA PHE A 32 11.65 2.40 -13.17
C PHE A 32 11.83 0.88 -13.09
N GLU A 33 10.71 0.16 -13.18
CA GLU A 33 10.63 -1.26 -12.83
C GLU A 33 10.65 -2.20 -14.05
N VAL A 34 10.53 -1.66 -15.26
CA VAL A 34 10.52 -2.42 -16.52
C VAL A 34 11.70 -2.00 -17.39
N ILE A 35 12.40 -2.97 -17.96
CA ILE A 35 13.54 -2.68 -18.85
C ILE A 35 13.08 -1.92 -20.10
N ALA A 36 13.90 -0.95 -20.54
CA ALA A 36 13.58 -0.08 -21.69
C ALA A 36 13.24 -0.87 -22.96
N ALA A 37 13.91 -2.02 -23.19
CA ALA A 37 13.67 -2.87 -24.34
C ALA A 37 12.25 -3.46 -24.37
N LEU A 38 11.68 -3.83 -23.22
CA LEU A 38 10.28 -4.28 -23.15
C LEU A 38 9.33 -3.09 -23.29
N LEU A 39 9.62 -1.98 -22.60
CA LEU A 39 8.78 -0.78 -22.69
C LEU A 39 8.61 -0.29 -24.13
N SER A 40 9.66 -0.34 -24.94
CA SER A 40 9.57 0.08 -26.35
C SER A 40 8.72 -0.85 -27.24
N ARG A 41 8.33 -2.03 -26.73
CA ARG A 41 7.52 -3.06 -27.44
C ARG A 41 6.16 -3.27 -26.77
N THR A 42 5.84 -2.51 -25.73
CA THR A 42 4.58 -2.62 -24.98
C THR A 42 3.88 -1.28 -24.90
N LYS A 43 2.55 -1.29 -24.89
CA LYS A 43 1.76 -0.08 -24.63
C LYS A 43 1.49 0.05 -23.14
N VAL A 44 1.88 1.18 -22.55
CA VAL A 44 1.58 1.47 -21.14
C VAL A 44 0.17 2.06 -21.05
N LEU A 45 -0.68 1.43 -20.23
CA LEU A 45 -2.03 1.90 -19.93
C LEU A 45 -2.12 2.21 -18.44
N VAL A 46 -2.62 3.40 -18.10
CA VAL A 46 -2.87 3.79 -16.72
C VAL A 46 -4.29 3.39 -16.35
N LEU A 47 -4.43 2.56 -15.33
CA LEU A 47 -5.71 2.20 -14.75
C LEU A 47 -5.94 3.05 -13.50
N ASN A 48 -7.10 3.71 -13.45
CA ASN A 48 -7.51 4.48 -12.29
C ASN A 48 -8.30 3.59 -11.30
N PRO A 49 -8.31 3.95 -10.00
CA PRO A 49 -9.23 3.34 -9.05
C PRO A 49 -10.68 3.41 -9.53
N LEU A 50 -11.46 2.37 -9.20
CA LEU A 50 -12.86 2.29 -9.62
C LEU A 50 -13.72 3.31 -8.88
N SER A 51 -14.75 3.82 -9.57
CA SER A 51 -15.74 4.69 -8.93
C SER A 51 -16.65 3.91 -7.98
N GLU A 52 -17.29 4.61 -7.04
CA GLU A 52 -18.26 3.99 -6.13
C GLU A 52 -19.40 3.30 -6.89
N GLU A 53 -19.90 3.92 -7.98
CA GLU A 53 -20.96 3.35 -8.80
C GLU A 53 -20.53 2.04 -9.46
N THR A 54 -19.28 1.98 -9.91
CA THR A 54 -18.71 0.78 -10.53
C THR A 54 -18.57 -0.34 -9.50
N LEU A 55 -18.14 -0.02 -8.28
CA LEU A 55 -18.06 -1.00 -7.19
C LEU A 55 -19.45 -1.50 -6.77
N ILE A 56 -20.47 -0.64 -6.74
CA ILE A 56 -21.86 -1.04 -6.48
C ILE A 56 -22.32 -2.07 -7.51
N LEU A 57 -22.03 -1.85 -8.79
CA LEU A 57 -22.41 -2.77 -9.86
C LEU A 57 -21.73 -4.13 -9.68
N ILE A 58 -20.42 -4.15 -9.44
CA ILE A 58 -19.65 -5.38 -9.21
C ILE A 58 -20.20 -6.18 -8.02
N ILE A 59 -20.49 -5.52 -6.89
CA ILE A 59 -21.06 -6.19 -5.70
C ILE A 59 -22.44 -6.77 -6.01
N LYS A 60 -23.30 -6.03 -6.72
CA LYS A 60 -24.64 -6.49 -7.09
C LYS A 60 -24.59 -7.68 -8.05
N GLU A 61 -23.69 -7.66 -9.03
CA GLU A 61 -23.47 -8.78 -9.94
C GLU A 61 -23.02 -10.02 -9.17
N ALA A 62 -22.04 -9.89 -8.27
CA ALA A 62 -21.57 -10.98 -7.43
C ALA A 62 -22.68 -11.56 -6.52
N LEU A 63 -23.60 -10.74 -6.01
CA LEU A 63 -24.74 -11.19 -5.22
C LEU A 63 -25.84 -11.88 -6.05
N ALA A 64 -25.96 -11.54 -7.33
CA ALA A 64 -27.00 -12.09 -8.21
C ALA A 64 -26.54 -13.37 -8.94
N ASP A 65 -25.24 -13.51 -9.21
CA ASP A 65 -24.67 -14.62 -9.95
C ASP A 65 -24.78 -15.94 -9.15
N LYS A 66 -25.48 -16.93 -9.73
CA LYS A 66 -25.72 -18.25 -9.13
C LYS A 66 -24.65 -19.28 -9.47
N GLU A 67 -23.78 -19.00 -10.43
CA GLU A 67 -22.76 -19.93 -10.91
C GLU A 67 -21.39 -19.59 -10.33
N GLN A 68 -20.98 -18.32 -10.42
CA GLN A 68 -19.66 -17.83 -10.00
C GLN A 68 -19.73 -16.85 -8.82
N GLY A 69 -20.93 -16.60 -8.29
CA GLY A 69 -21.16 -15.66 -7.18
C GLY A 69 -21.96 -16.26 -6.01
N LEU A 70 -22.56 -15.36 -5.23
CA LEU A 70 -23.27 -15.67 -3.99
C LEU A 70 -24.80 -15.81 -4.19
N GLY A 71 -25.28 -15.81 -5.42
CA GLY A 71 -26.72 -15.82 -5.74
C GLY A 71 -27.48 -17.06 -5.23
N ARG A 72 -26.79 -18.15 -4.91
CA ARG A 72 -27.39 -19.34 -4.27
C ARG A 72 -27.76 -19.11 -2.82
N LEU A 73 -27.00 -18.26 -2.11
CA LEU A 73 -27.20 -17.94 -0.70
C LEU A 73 -28.38 -16.97 -0.49
N LYS A 74 -28.87 -16.32 -1.57
CA LYS A 74 -29.99 -15.35 -1.55
C LYS A 74 -29.82 -14.25 -0.50
N LEU A 75 -28.58 -13.84 -0.26
CA LEU A 75 -28.23 -12.84 0.74
C LEU A 75 -28.77 -11.46 0.36
N LYS A 76 -29.33 -10.77 1.34
CA LYS A 76 -29.77 -9.38 1.23
C LYS A 76 -28.74 -8.46 1.86
N LEU A 77 -28.48 -7.35 1.19
CA LEU A 77 -27.50 -6.36 1.61
C LEU A 77 -28.17 -4.99 1.70
N GLU A 78 -28.17 -4.40 2.89
CA GLU A 78 -28.74 -3.08 3.09
C GLU A 78 -27.84 -1.99 2.51
N LYS A 79 -28.43 -0.84 2.14
CA LYS A 79 -27.67 0.28 1.55
C LYS A 79 -26.52 0.75 2.44
N GLN A 80 -26.71 0.76 3.76
CA GLN A 80 -25.67 1.17 4.72
C GLN A 80 -24.49 0.19 4.76
N VAL A 81 -24.77 -1.12 4.69
CA VAL A 81 -23.76 -2.19 4.67
C VAL A 81 -23.00 -2.15 3.35
N LEU A 82 -23.71 -1.93 2.24
CA LEU A 82 -23.13 -1.81 0.92
C LEU A 82 -22.14 -0.64 0.87
N LYS A 83 -22.56 0.52 1.38
CA LYS A 83 -21.71 1.71 1.46
C LYS A 83 -20.47 1.47 2.30
N MET A 84 -20.61 0.78 3.45
CA MET A 84 -19.47 0.43 4.30
C MET A 84 -18.41 -0.42 3.58
N ILE A 85 -18.84 -1.38 2.75
CA ILE A 85 -17.93 -2.21 1.95
C ILE A 85 -17.21 -1.35 0.89
N ILE A 86 -17.92 -0.43 0.25
CA ILE A 86 -17.38 0.45 -0.82
C ILE A 86 -16.37 1.44 -0.26
N ASP A 87 -16.73 2.13 0.82
CA ASP A 87 -15.89 3.11 1.50
C ASP A 87 -14.56 2.45 1.92
N TYR A 88 -14.61 1.20 2.39
CA TYR A 88 -13.43 0.43 2.74
C TYR A 88 -12.63 -0.05 1.51
N ALA A 89 -13.30 -0.44 0.43
CA ALA A 89 -12.66 -0.93 -0.78
C ALA A 89 -11.81 0.16 -1.46
N ASN A 90 -12.21 1.43 -1.33
CA ASN A 90 -11.49 2.61 -1.83
C ASN A 90 -11.01 2.45 -3.29
N GLY A 91 -11.92 2.03 -4.16
CA GLY A 91 -11.67 1.84 -5.59
C GLY A 91 -11.04 0.50 -6.00
N ASP A 92 -10.83 -0.45 -5.08
CA ASP A 92 -10.33 -1.80 -5.37
C ASP A 92 -11.49 -2.84 -5.32
N ALA A 93 -11.90 -3.35 -6.48
CA ALA A 93 -12.96 -4.35 -6.60
C ALA A 93 -12.63 -5.67 -5.88
N ARG A 94 -11.36 -6.08 -5.86
CA ARG A 94 -10.96 -7.31 -5.18
C ARG A 94 -11.11 -7.16 -3.67
N ARG A 95 -10.83 -5.97 -3.11
CA ARG A 95 -11.12 -5.68 -1.69
C ARG A 95 -12.61 -5.74 -1.39
N ALA A 96 -13.44 -5.17 -2.26
CA ALA A 96 -14.89 -5.19 -2.12
C ALA A 96 -15.44 -6.62 -2.14
N LEU A 97 -15.07 -7.42 -3.15
CA LEU A 97 -15.53 -8.80 -3.33
C LEU A 97 -15.06 -9.73 -2.21
N ASN A 98 -13.80 -9.61 -1.78
CA ASN A 98 -13.31 -10.41 -0.66
C ASN A 98 -14.02 -10.07 0.66
N THR A 99 -14.27 -8.77 0.91
CA THR A 99 -15.02 -8.34 2.09
C THR A 99 -16.43 -8.91 2.05
N LEU A 100 -17.07 -8.83 0.89
CA LEU A 100 -18.40 -9.40 0.66
C LEU A 100 -18.44 -10.90 0.90
N GLU A 101 -17.48 -11.66 0.36
CA GLU A 101 -17.38 -13.11 0.51
C GLU A 101 -17.21 -13.52 1.98
N ILE A 102 -16.29 -12.88 2.71
CA ILE A 102 -16.07 -13.19 4.13
C ILE A 102 -17.33 -12.83 4.94
N SER A 103 -17.95 -11.68 4.66
CA SER A 103 -19.19 -11.26 5.33
C SER A 103 -20.32 -12.25 5.07
N ALA A 104 -20.43 -12.76 3.84
CA ALA A 104 -21.41 -13.77 3.46
C ALA A 104 -21.19 -15.10 4.18
N ASN A 105 -19.94 -15.50 4.41
CA ASN A 105 -19.61 -16.72 5.18
C ASN A 105 -19.87 -16.55 6.69
N LEU A 106 -19.85 -15.32 7.18
CA LEU A 106 -20.16 -14.98 8.58
C LEU A 106 -21.65 -14.80 8.84
N ALA A 107 -22.41 -14.46 7.79
CA ALA A 107 -23.85 -14.25 7.86
C ALA A 107 -24.54 -15.51 8.39
N LYS A 108 -25.33 -15.33 9.44
CA LYS A 108 -26.09 -16.43 10.06
C LYS A 108 -27.44 -16.66 9.38
N ASP A 109 -27.97 -15.62 8.76
CA ASP A 109 -29.28 -15.59 8.10
C ASP A 109 -29.16 -15.16 6.62
N ASP A 110 -30.28 -14.93 5.95
CA ASP A 110 -30.36 -14.48 4.55
C ASP A 110 -29.96 -12.99 4.38
N LYS A 111 -29.23 -12.40 5.33
CA LYS A 111 -28.91 -10.97 5.37
C LYS A 111 -27.52 -10.74 5.94
N ILE A 112 -26.74 -9.91 5.26
CA ILE A 112 -25.45 -9.43 5.76
C ILE A 112 -25.69 -8.15 6.58
N THR A 113 -25.26 -8.16 7.84
CA THR A 113 -25.35 -7.03 8.77
C THR A 113 -24.06 -6.24 8.86
N THR A 114 -24.12 -5.09 9.54
CA THR A 114 -22.95 -4.24 9.81
C THR A 114 -21.91 -4.93 10.68
N GLU A 115 -22.34 -5.78 11.60
CA GLU A 115 -21.48 -6.51 12.54
C GLU A 115 -20.65 -7.55 11.80
N GLU A 116 -21.27 -8.28 10.88
CA GLU A 116 -20.62 -9.31 10.07
C GLU A 116 -19.59 -8.69 9.12
N VAL A 117 -19.89 -7.53 8.53
CA VAL A 117 -18.91 -6.77 7.75
C VAL A 117 -17.76 -6.29 8.64
N LYS A 118 -18.03 -5.75 9.83
CA LYS A 118 -16.97 -5.33 10.77
C LYS A 118 -16.08 -6.51 11.17
N GLU A 119 -16.66 -7.67 11.46
CA GLU A 119 -15.91 -8.89 11.78
C GLU A 119 -15.10 -9.37 10.57
N ALA A 120 -15.66 -9.32 9.36
CA ALA A 120 -14.94 -9.65 8.13
C ALA A 120 -13.71 -8.75 7.93
N LEU A 121 -13.86 -7.44 8.18
CA LEU A 121 -12.77 -6.48 8.13
C LEU A 121 -11.70 -6.75 9.20
N GLN A 122 -12.09 -7.14 10.42
CA GLN A 122 -11.15 -7.51 11.48
C GLN A 122 -10.39 -8.81 11.19
N LYS A 123 -11.08 -9.86 10.71
CA LYS A 123 -10.45 -11.11 10.27
C LYS A 123 -9.49 -10.87 9.11
N ARG A 124 -9.79 -9.90 8.26
CA ARG A 124 -8.88 -9.46 7.20
C ARG A 124 -7.60 -8.87 7.77
N ILE A 125 -7.65 -7.94 8.74
CA ILE A 125 -6.44 -7.33 9.34
C ILE A 125 -5.46 -8.44 9.76
N LEU A 126 -5.94 -9.49 10.44
CA LEU A 126 -5.13 -10.65 10.85
C LEU A 126 -4.55 -11.48 9.69
N LEU A 127 -5.28 -11.63 8.59
CA LEU A 127 -4.82 -12.37 7.39
C LEU A 127 -3.91 -11.52 6.48
N TYR A 128 -4.08 -10.20 6.52
CA TYR A 128 -3.33 -9.22 5.73
C TYR A 128 -2.03 -8.78 6.37
N ASP A 129 -1.94 -8.89 7.68
CA ASP A 129 -0.69 -8.86 8.43
C ASP A 129 0.33 -9.88 7.89
N LYS A 130 -0.15 -11.00 7.32
CA LYS A 130 0.68 -11.99 6.61
C LYS A 130 0.98 -11.65 5.13
N LYS A 131 0.37 -10.63 4.52
CA LYS A 131 0.45 -10.33 3.06
C LYS A 131 0.78 -8.87 2.67
N GLY A 132 1.01 -7.96 3.62
CA GLY A 132 1.75 -6.71 3.38
C GLY A 132 1.01 -5.51 2.77
N GLU A 133 -0.34 -5.46 2.72
CA GLU A 133 -1.06 -4.23 2.27
C GLU A 133 -1.23 -3.16 3.37
N GLU A 134 -1.43 -3.53 4.64
CA GLU A 134 -1.54 -2.59 5.77
C GLU A 134 -0.23 -1.82 5.98
N HIS A 135 0.90 -2.52 5.85
CA HIS A 135 2.25 -1.97 5.78
C HIS A 135 2.37 -0.74 4.87
N PHE A 136 1.85 -0.82 3.64
CA PHE A 136 1.90 0.28 2.67
C PHE A 136 1.02 1.46 3.08
N ASN A 137 -0.12 1.21 3.73
CA ASN A 137 -0.98 2.28 4.21
C ASN A 137 -0.31 3.02 5.39
N LEU A 138 0.24 2.28 6.36
CA LEU A 138 0.87 2.87 7.54
C LEU A 138 2.12 3.67 7.18
N ILE A 139 2.99 3.12 6.32
CA ILE A 139 4.21 3.84 5.90
C ILE A 139 3.89 5.07 5.04
N SER A 140 2.84 4.99 4.21
CA SER A 140 2.37 6.13 3.41
C SER A 140 1.82 7.23 4.31
N ALA A 141 1.06 6.85 5.35
CA ALA A 141 0.57 7.79 6.34
C ALA A 141 1.71 8.46 7.11
N LEU A 142 2.71 7.69 7.57
CA LEU A 142 3.92 8.23 8.19
C LEU A 142 4.63 9.25 7.28
N HIS A 143 4.90 8.90 6.01
CA HIS A 143 5.56 9.81 5.07
C HIS A 143 4.75 11.07 4.76
N LYS A 144 3.43 10.97 4.67
CA LYS A 144 2.56 12.15 4.47
C LYS A 144 2.57 13.06 5.70
N SER A 145 2.51 12.49 6.90
CA SER A 145 2.61 13.25 8.16
C SER A 145 3.95 13.99 8.26
N LEU A 146 5.06 13.30 7.95
CA LEU A 146 6.37 13.92 7.90
C LEU A 146 6.41 15.07 6.89
N ARG A 147 5.87 14.87 5.67
CA ARG A 147 5.83 15.90 4.61
C ARG A 147 4.98 17.12 4.99
N ASN A 148 3.90 16.90 5.73
CA ASN A 148 3.03 17.95 6.25
C ASN A 148 3.60 18.63 7.51
N SER A 149 4.79 18.20 7.97
CA SER A 149 5.42 18.68 9.20
C SER A 149 4.57 18.49 10.45
N ASP A 150 3.76 17.42 10.48
CA ASP A 150 2.91 17.04 11.61
C ASP A 150 3.65 16.04 12.49
N VAL A 151 4.22 16.53 13.59
CA VAL A 151 5.03 15.73 14.53
C VAL A 151 4.18 14.67 15.23
N ASP A 152 3.00 15.06 15.72
CA ASP A 152 2.11 14.19 16.50
C ASP A 152 1.61 13.03 15.63
N ALA A 153 1.17 13.32 14.41
CA ALA A 153 0.73 12.28 13.49
C ALA A 153 1.91 11.38 13.06
N SER A 154 3.10 11.94 12.87
CA SER A 154 4.29 11.15 12.52
C SER A 154 4.64 10.15 13.62
N LEU A 155 4.63 10.58 14.88
CA LEU A 155 4.85 9.70 16.03
C LEU A 155 3.75 8.65 16.16
N TYR A 156 2.49 9.04 15.99
CA TYR A 156 1.36 8.12 16.04
C TYR A 156 1.51 6.99 15.01
N TRP A 157 1.82 7.32 13.75
CA TRP A 157 2.00 6.30 12.71
C TRP A 157 3.24 5.44 12.94
N LEU A 158 4.36 6.04 13.38
CA LEU A 158 5.56 5.28 13.74
C LEU A 158 5.27 4.26 14.85
N ALA A 159 4.66 4.69 15.96
CA ALA A 159 4.32 3.82 17.08
C ALA A 159 3.34 2.71 16.66
N ARG A 160 2.37 3.04 15.80
CA ARG A 160 1.44 2.06 15.22
C ARG A 160 2.14 1.02 14.36
N MET A 161 3.15 1.39 13.58
CA MET A 161 3.94 0.46 12.77
C MET A 161 4.77 -0.48 13.63
N ILE A 162 5.47 0.07 14.63
CA ILE A 162 6.26 -0.71 15.59
C ILE A 162 5.37 -1.70 16.35
N ALA A 163 4.24 -1.23 16.89
CA ALA A 163 3.28 -2.08 17.60
C ALA A 163 2.64 -3.15 16.70
N ALA A 164 2.54 -2.89 15.40
CA ALA A 164 2.06 -3.86 14.41
C ALA A 164 3.13 -4.90 14.00
N GLY A 165 4.35 -4.84 14.57
CA GLY A 165 5.40 -5.80 14.26
C GLY A 165 6.11 -5.55 12.93
N GLU A 166 6.08 -4.31 12.44
CA GLU A 166 6.79 -3.91 11.24
C GLU A 166 8.31 -4.16 11.35
N ASP A 167 8.97 -4.52 10.24
CA ASP A 167 10.44 -4.59 10.20
C ASP A 167 11.01 -3.19 10.51
N PRO A 168 11.73 -3.00 11.63
CA PRO A 168 12.30 -1.71 12.01
C PRO A 168 13.27 -1.17 10.95
N LEU A 169 14.02 -2.05 10.27
CA LEU A 169 14.90 -1.65 9.18
C LEU A 169 14.10 -1.12 7.98
N TYR A 170 12.87 -1.57 7.77
CA TYR A 170 11.99 -1.01 6.76
C TYR A 170 11.61 0.43 7.08
N ILE A 171 11.17 0.70 8.32
CA ILE A 171 10.84 2.06 8.79
C ILE A 171 12.06 2.97 8.60
N VAL A 172 13.23 2.54 9.07
CA VAL A 172 14.50 3.28 8.96
C VAL A 172 14.84 3.63 7.51
N ARG A 173 14.77 2.66 6.58
CA ARG A 173 15.03 2.90 5.15
C ARG A 173 14.15 4.03 4.60
N ARG A 174 12.90 4.11 5.07
CA ARG A 174 11.93 5.11 4.64
C ARG A 174 12.20 6.48 5.28
N LEU A 175 12.65 6.54 6.53
CA LEU A 175 13.12 7.78 7.17
C LEU A 175 14.37 8.34 6.47
N VAL A 176 15.35 7.49 6.18
CA VAL A 176 16.57 7.86 5.42
C VAL A 176 16.23 8.38 4.02
N ARG A 177 15.28 7.72 3.35
CA ARG A 177 14.79 8.18 2.05
C ARG A 177 14.13 9.56 2.15
N PHE A 178 13.27 9.76 3.15
CA PHE A 178 12.61 11.04 3.39
C PHE A 178 13.61 12.18 3.63
N ALA A 179 14.64 11.93 4.42
CA ALA A 179 15.71 12.89 4.69
C ALA A 179 16.39 13.41 3.41
N SER A 180 16.63 12.53 2.44
CA SER A 180 17.27 12.91 1.17
C SER A 180 16.29 13.49 0.14
N GLU A 181 15.03 13.03 0.14
CA GLU A 181 14.03 13.36 -0.88
C GLU A 181 13.21 14.61 -0.53
N ASP A 182 12.69 14.69 0.70
CA ASP A 182 11.70 15.67 1.11
C ASP A 182 12.31 16.81 1.96
N ILE A 183 13.54 16.65 2.47
CA ILE A 183 14.31 17.69 3.18
C ILE A 183 15.51 18.12 2.35
N GLY A 184 16.35 17.16 1.96
CA GLY A 184 17.48 17.37 1.05
C GLY A 184 18.42 18.48 1.52
N LEU A 185 18.70 19.44 0.63
CA LEU A 185 19.63 20.55 0.91
C LEU A 185 19.03 21.67 1.77
N ALA A 186 17.74 21.61 2.13
CA ALA A 186 17.19 22.58 3.09
C ALA A 186 17.74 22.34 4.50
N ASP A 187 18.04 21.09 4.83
CA ASP A 187 18.78 20.73 6.03
C ASP A 187 19.56 19.41 5.82
N PRO A 188 20.84 19.51 5.41
CA PRO A 188 21.66 18.33 5.13
C PRO A 188 21.89 17.40 6.33
N GLN A 189 21.71 17.87 7.56
CA GLN A 189 21.92 17.04 8.76
C GLN A 189 20.84 15.96 8.91
N ALA A 190 19.67 16.15 8.29
CA ALA A 190 18.57 15.19 8.36
C ALA A 190 18.96 13.77 7.95
N LEU A 191 19.84 13.64 6.93
CA LEU A 191 20.32 12.33 6.48
C LEU A 191 21.21 11.67 7.54
N SER A 192 22.13 12.43 8.14
CA SER A 192 23.00 11.96 9.21
C SER A 192 22.19 11.49 10.42
N ILE A 193 21.17 12.26 10.81
CA ILE A 193 20.29 11.92 11.94
C ILE A 193 19.52 10.62 11.68
N ALA A 194 18.95 10.45 10.49
CA ALA A 194 18.25 9.22 10.14
C ALA A 194 19.18 7.99 10.12
N LEU A 195 20.43 8.15 9.66
CA LEU A 195 21.45 7.11 9.68
C LEU A 195 21.94 6.80 11.11
N ASN A 196 22.10 7.81 11.97
CA ASN A 196 22.51 7.61 13.36
C ASN A 196 21.39 6.92 14.17
N ALA A 197 20.13 7.23 13.88
CA ALA A 197 19.00 6.52 14.48
C ALA A 197 18.96 5.04 14.09
N LYS A 198 19.34 4.71 12.84
CA LYS A 198 19.55 3.32 12.40
C LYS A 198 20.63 2.65 13.24
N GLU A 199 21.81 3.27 13.35
CA GLU A 199 22.94 2.68 14.09
C GLU A 199 22.60 2.51 15.58
N ALA A 200 21.90 3.47 16.18
CA ALA A 200 21.42 3.36 17.55
C ALA A 200 20.40 2.22 17.71
N TYR A 201 19.45 2.10 16.78
CA TYR A 201 18.47 1.01 16.79
C TYR A 201 19.14 -0.36 16.64
N ASP A 202 20.07 -0.52 15.70
CA ASP A 202 20.81 -1.77 15.49
C ASP A 202 21.67 -2.16 16.69
N PHE A 203 22.25 -1.16 17.39
CA PHE A 203 23.08 -1.39 18.57
C PHE A 203 22.26 -1.75 19.82
N ILE A 204 21.12 -1.08 20.03
CA ILE A 204 20.31 -1.21 21.25
C ILE A 204 19.24 -2.30 21.10
N GLY A 205 18.59 -2.39 19.95
CA GLY A 205 17.43 -3.25 19.69
C GLY A 205 16.12 -2.72 20.32
N SER A 206 15.01 -3.41 20.06
CA SER A 206 13.72 -3.11 20.70
C SER A 206 13.64 -3.64 22.13
N PRO A 207 12.96 -2.94 23.06
CA PRO A 207 12.21 -1.70 22.83
C PRO A 207 13.04 -0.40 22.92
N GLU A 208 14.21 -0.40 23.58
CA GLU A 208 14.91 0.85 23.92
C GLU A 208 15.41 1.65 22.71
N GLY A 209 15.78 0.96 21.62
CA GLY A 209 16.21 1.58 20.36
C GLY A 209 15.09 2.29 19.60
N GLU A 210 13.82 1.98 19.88
CA GLU A 210 12.65 2.61 19.22
C GLU A 210 12.60 4.11 19.47
N LEU A 211 13.13 4.57 20.62
CA LEU A 211 13.21 5.98 20.94
C LEU A 211 14.11 6.74 19.95
N ALA A 212 15.20 6.13 19.47
CA ALA A 212 16.05 6.74 18.46
C ALA A 212 15.30 6.94 17.12
N LEU A 213 14.40 6.01 16.77
CA LEU A 213 13.54 6.16 15.59
C LEU A 213 12.51 7.28 15.80
N ALA A 214 11.96 7.42 17.00
CA ALA A 214 11.05 8.50 17.36
C ALA A 214 11.74 9.87 17.29
N GLU A 215 12.95 10.00 17.83
CA GLU A 215 13.76 11.22 17.73
C GLU A 215 14.02 11.61 16.28
N ALA A 216 14.39 10.64 15.42
CA ALA A 216 14.55 10.89 14.01
C ALA A 216 13.24 11.33 13.34
N ALA A 217 12.11 10.68 13.63
CA ALA A 217 10.82 11.06 13.05
C ALA A 217 10.41 12.48 13.47
N ILE A 218 10.61 12.86 14.74
CA ILE A 218 10.36 14.22 15.23
C ILE A 218 11.22 15.21 14.47
N TYR A 219 12.52 14.95 14.37
CA TYR A 219 13.44 15.82 13.64
C TYR A 219 13.01 16.01 12.19
N LEU A 220 12.72 14.91 11.48
CA LEU A 220 12.32 14.94 10.08
C LEU A 220 10.98 15.66 9.88
N ALA A 221 10.02 15.51 10.80
CA ALA A 221 8.77 16.26 10.79
C ALA A 221 9.01 17.76 10.95
N SER A 222 9.87 18.17 11.89
CA SER A 222 10.15 19.59 12.16
C SER A 222 11.10 20.27 11.17
N ALA A 223 11.89 19.50 10.41
CA ALA A 223 12.88 20.05 9.48
C ALA A 223 12.26 20.83 8.31
N PRO A 224 12.96 21.83 7.74
CA PRO A 224 12.49 22.53 6.55
C PRO A 224 12.42 21.59 5.34
N LYS A 225 11.31 21.64 4.59
CA LYS A 225 11.08 20.72 3.46
C LYS A 225 11.63 21.29 2.15
N SER A 226 12.35 20.48 1.40
CA SER A 226 12.76 20.79 0.03
C SER A 226 13.03 19.54 -0.79
N ASN A 227 12.28 19.39 -1.88
CA ASN A 227 12.48 18.32 -2.85
C ASN A 227 13.34 18.74 -4.05
N ARG A 228 14.03 19.88 -3.97
CA ARG A 228 14.77 20.45 -5.12
C ARG A 228 15.85 19.53 -5.65
N ALA A 229 16.62 18.90 -4.76
CA ALA A 229 17.66 17.95 -5.16
C ALA A 229 17.06 16.73 -5.87
N TYR A 230 15.95 16.20 -5.34
CA TYR A 230 15.22 15.08 -5.94
C TYR A 230 14.65 15.42 -7.31
N VAL A 231 13.97 16.57 -7.45
CA VAL A 231 13.42 17.02 -8.73
C VAL A 231 14.53 17.30 -9.76
N ALA A 232 15.63 17.92 -9.34
CA ALA A 232 16.75 18.23 -10.23
C ALA A 232 17.45 16.97 -10.76
N PHE A 233 17.59 15.92 -9.94
CA PHE A 233 18.21 14.66 -10.35
C PHE A 233 17.32 13.84 -11.32
N ASN A 234 16.00 14.00 -11.23
CA ASN A 234 15.02 13.29 -12.07
C ASN A 234 14.66 14.04 -13.37
N ARG A 235 15.32 15.16 -13.65
CA ARG A 235 15.23 15.87 -14.94
C ARG A 235 16.33 15.38 -15.87
#